data_AF-A0A8D8AFR1-F1
#
_entry.id   AF-A0A8D8AFR1-F1
#
_cell.length_a   1.000
_cell.length_b   1.000
_cell.length_c   1.000
_cell.angle_alpha   90.00
_cell.angle_beta   90.00
_cell.angle_gamma   90.00
#
_symmetry.space_group_name_H-M   'P 1'
#
loop_
_entity.id
_entity.type
_entity.pdbx_description
1 polymer ?
#
loop_
_entity_poly.entity_id
_entity_poly.type
_entity_poly.pdbx_seq_one_letter_code
_entity_poly.pdbx_strand_id
1 'polypeptide(L)'
;MDYENEKVLKLVFPDNYDELLNNESTSEVIDYMFKLGSNKVDQLKKEKTRLQDESKQNIEQTQELAVNNYQTFIRTAECSREIFKKFSEAEERVEGLNQKLPEFSATCQRFLDSSGSINSARRLNSLTLTRNAELLEILELPQLMETCIREGKYEEALELAAYVQRVGSKHGNIPVIASIQSAVEAAWHTMLVQLLSQLRTDLQLPKCLQVVGYLRRMQAFTTPELKLKFLQIRTSWFRELLAKIPQDDSGYSSFKGLIVLLKV
;
A
#
# COMPACT_ATOMS: atom_id res chain seq x y z
N MET A 1 -64.21 6.18 42.78
CA MET A 1 -64.28 7.07 43.96
C MET A 1 -65.59 7.82 43.85
N ASP A 2 -66.56 7.52 44.73
CA ASP A 2 -67.84 8.25 44.72
C ASP A 2 -67.60 9.72 45.07
N TYR A 3 -68.21 10.62 44.31
CA TYR A 3 -68.11 12.09 44.46
C TYR A 3 -68.45 12.59 45.88
N GLU A 4 -69.23 11.81 46.63
CA GLU A 4 -69.54 12.08 48.04
C GLU A 4 -68.38 11.73 48.99
N ASN A 5 -67.67 10.62 48.76
CA ASN A 5 -66.50 10.22 49.55
C ASN A 5 -65.35 11.23 49.38
N GLU A 6 -65.22 11.77 48.17
CA GLU A 6 -64.24 12.81 47.83
C GLU A 6 -64.51 14.12 48.59
N LYS A 7 -65.78 14.53 48.72
CA LYS A 7 -66.17 15.70 49.54
C LYS A 7 -65.95 15.48 51.04
N VAL A 8 -66.21 14.28 51.55
CA VAL A 8 -66.00 13.94 52.97
C VAL A 8 -64.51 13.94 53.32
N LEU A 9 -63.66 13.36 52.46
CA LEU A 9 -62.20 13.40 52.64
C LEU A 9 -61.65 14.83 52.67
N LYS A 10 -62.14 15.69 51.77
CA LYS A 10 -61.78 17.11 51.71
C LYS A 10 -62.22 17.91 52.95
N LEU A 11 -63.27 17.46 53.62
CA LEU A 11 -63.82 18.10 54.83
C LEU A 11 -63.12 17.65 56.11
N VAL A 12 -62.70 16.39 56.19
CA VAL A 12 -62.06 15.80 57.37
C VAL A 12 -60.54 16.05 57.39
N PHE A 13 -59.89 16.11 56.22
CA PHE A 13 -58.45 16.36 56.08
C PHE A 13 -58.17 17.50 55.10
N PRO A 14 -58.32 18.77 55.52
CA PRO A 14 -58.17 19.93 54.64
C PRO A 14 -56.74 20.11 54.10
N ASP A 15 -55.73 19.72 54.89
CA ASP A 15 -54.32 20.02 54.61
C ASP A 15 -53.57 18.86 53.91
N ASN A 16 -54.07 17.62 53.96
CA ASN A 16 -53.39 16.41 53.44
C ASN A 16 -54.15 15.69 52.32
N TYR A 17 -55.16 16.35 51.74
CA TYR A 17 -56.07 15.79 50.75
C TYR A 17 -55.34 15.31 49.47
N ASP A 18 -54.36 16.07 48.99
CA ASP A 18 -53.66 15.78 47.72
C ASP A 18 -52.64 14.62 47.85
N GLU A 19 -52.09 14.37 49.04
CA GLU A 19 -51.21 13.22 49.30
C GLU A 19 -51.99 11.92 49.42
N LEU A 20 -53.21 11.98 49.98
CA LEU A 20 -54.06 10.82 50.19
C LEU A 20 -54.67 10.26 48.89
N LEU A 21 -54.79 11.07 47.83
CA LEU A 21 -55.32 10.67 46.52
C LEU A 21 -54.29 9.95 45.63
N ASN A 22 -53.00 10.17 45.85
CA ASN A 22 -51.92 9.67 45.00
C ASN A 22 -51.34 8.33 45.46
N ASN A 23 -51.85 7.77 46.56
CA ASN A 23 -51.27 6.60 47.23
C ASN A 23 -52.22 5.40 47.09
N GLU A 24 -51.72 4.20 46.78
CA GLU A 24 -52.57 2.98 46.64
C GLU A 24 -53.37 2.66 47.92
N SER A 25 -52.99 3.24 49.06
CA SER A 25 -53.67 3.15 50.36
C SER A 25 -54.98 3.94 50.47
N THR A 26 -55.39 4.75 49.47
CA THR A 26 -56.63 5.55 49.55
C THR A 26 -57.87 4.69 49.80
N SER A 27 -57.92 3.47 49.26
CA SER A 27 -59.05 2.54 49.45
C SER A 27 -59.18 2.08 50.91
N GLU A 28 -58.06 1.80 51.57
CA GLU A 28 -58.03 1.34 52.97
C GLU A 28 -58.45 2.45 53.93
N VAL A 29 -58.09 3.70 53.62
CA VAL A 29 -58.50 4.89 54.37
C VAL A 29 -60.02 5.06 54.32
N ILE A 30 -60.64 4.89 53.15
CA ILE A 30 -62.09 5.04 52.97
C ILE A 30 -62.86 3.94 53.69
N ASP A 31 -62.42 2.68 53.58
CA ASP A 31 -63.03 1.56 54.30
C ASP A 31 -62.95 1.74 55.81
N TYR A 32 -61.87 2.34 56.31
CA TYR A 32 -61.72 2.69 57.71
C TYR A 32 -62.64 3.87 58.11
N MET A 33 -62.81 4.88 57.26
CA MET A 33 -63.76 5.98 57.50
C MET A 33 -65.22 5.50 57.59
N PHE A 34 -65.62 4.54 56.74
CA PHE A 34 -66.96 3.93 56.83
C PHE A 34 -67.16 3.16 58.14
N LYS A 35 -66.11 2.48 58.64
CA LYS A 35 -66.13 1.83 59.95
C LYS A 35 -66.23 2.84 61.10
N LEU A 36 -65.55 3.99 61.00
CA LEU A 36 -65.64 5.07 61.98
C LEU A 36 -67.04 5.71 62.04
N GLY A 37 -67.69 5.89 60.89
CA GLY A 37 -69.05 6.41 60.81
C GLY A 37 -70.12 5.50 61.41
N SER A 38 -69.83 4.20 61.54
CA SER A 38 -70.73 3.19 62.12
C SER A 38 -70.58 3.02 63.65
N ASN A 39 -69.60 3.69 64.27
CA ASN A 39 -69.27 3.56 65.70
C ASN A 39 -70.02 4.59 66.57
N LYS A 40 -70.33 4.22 67.81
CA LYS A 40 -70.99 5.14 68.77
C LYS A 40 -70.00 6.21 69.28
N VAL A 41 -70.51 7.37 69.70
CA VAL A 41 -69.69 8.53 70.16
C VAL A 41 -68.67 8.15 71.25
N ASP A 42 -69.04 7.26 72.18
CA ASP A 42 -68.13 6.78 73.23
C ASP A 42 -67.02 5.86 72.70
N GLN A 43 -67.28 5.13 71.62
CA GLN A 43 -66.29 4.31 70.94
C GLN A 43 -65.33 5.18 70.11
N LEU A 44 -65.82 6.27 69.51
CA LEU A 44 -64.98 7.20 68.75
C LEU A 44 -63.92 7.90 69.63
N LYS A 45 -64.29 8.26 70.87
CA LYS A 45 -63.33 8.80 71.85
C LYS A 45 -62.27 7.78 72.24
N LYS A 46 -62.65 6.52 72.41
CA LYS A 46 -61.71 5.42 72.70
C LYS A 46 -60.85 5.07 71.48
N GLU A 47 -61.39 5.17 70.28
CA GLU A 47 -60.68 4.92 69.02
C GLU A 47 -59.57 5.94 68.80
N LYS A 48 -59.81 7.22 69.10
CA LYS A 48 -58.76 8.24 69.08
C LYS A 48 -57.60 7.90 70.01
N THR A 49 -57.90 7.50 71.24
CA THR A 49 -56.88 7.08 72.20
C THR A 49 -56.17 5.80 71.75
N ARG A 50 -56.91 4.82 71.22
CA ARG A 50 -56.33 3.58 70.67
C ARG A 50 -55.38 3.85 69.52
N LEU A 51 -55.75 4.71 68.57
CA LEU A 51 -54.90 5.09 67.44
C LEU A 51 -53.65 5.84 67.91
N GLN A 52 -53.76 6.69 68.93
CA GLN A 52 -52.61 7.37 69.52
C GLN A 52 -51.66 6.37 70.20
N ASP A 53 -52.20 5.41 70.94
CA ASP A 53 -51.43 4.36 71.59
C ASP A 53 -50.78 3.41 70.58
N GLU A 54 -51.51 3.01 69.53
CA GLU A 54 -51.02 2.16 68.44
C GLU A 54 -49.97 2.88 67.59
N SER A 55 -50.17 4.16 67.27
CA SER A 55 -49.17 4.98 66.58
C SER A 55 -47.90 5.11 67.42
N LYS A 56 -48.03 5.38 68.72
CA LYS A 56 -46.90 5.45 69.63
C LYS A 56 -46.16 4.11 69.71
N GLN A 57 -46.89 3.01 69.83
CA GLN A 57 -46.33 1.65 69.83
C GLN A 57 -45.60 1.34 68.52
N ASN A 58 -46.16 1.72 67.37
CA ASN A 58 -45.54 1.48 66.08
C ASN A 58 -44.27 2.33 65.89
N ILE A 59 -44.25 3.56 66.41
CA ILE A 59 -43.05 4.41 66.46
C ILE A 59 -41.99 3.77 67.36
N GLU A 60 -42.36 3.32 68.56
CA GLU A 60 -41.43 2.64 69.49
C GLU A 60 -40.87 1.35 68.88
N GLN A 61 -41.71 0.53 68.23
CA GLN A 61 -41.28 -0.67 67.52
C GLN A 61 -40.37 -0.37 66.34
N THR A 62 -40.67 0.68 65.56
CA THR A 62 -39.82 1.11 64.44
C THR A 62 -38.48 1.64 64.94
N GLN A 63 -38.47 2.39 66.04
CA GLN A 63 -37.26 2.89 66.68
C GLN A 63 -36.42 1.74 67.25
N GLU A 64 -37.04 0.79 67.94
CA GLU A 64 -36.36 -0.39 68.46
C GLU A 64 -35.80 -1.25 67.32
N LEU A 65 -36.54 -1.43 66.22
CA LEU A 65 -36.06 -2.15 65.04
C LEU A 65 -34.89 -1.41 64.37
N ALA A 66 -34.96 -0.08 64.28
CA ALA A 66 -33.89 0.77 63.75
C ALA A 66 -32.65 0.72 64.64
N VAL A 67 -32.79 0.76 65.97
CA VAL A 67 -31.68 0.68 66.94
C VAL A 67 -31.10 -0.73 67.03
N ASN A 68 -31.90 -1.77 66.86
CA ASN A 68 -31.40 -3.14 66.85
C ASN A 68 -30.67 -3.47 65.54
N ASN A 69 -31.09 -2.86 64.41
CA ASN A 69 -30.54 -3.15 63.08
C ASN A 69 -29.74 -1.98 62.46
N TYR A 70 -29.37 -0.94 63.22
CA TYR A 70 -28.67 0.24 62.68
C TYR A 70 -27.35 -0.12 61.98
N GLN A 71 -26.65 -1.15 62.48
CA GLN A 71 -25.42 -1.66 61.86
C GLN A 71 -25.66 -2.17 60.43
N THR A 72 -26.80 -2.81 60.17
CA THR A 72 -27.18 -3.26 58.84
C THR A 72 -27.46 -2.05 57.94
N PHE A 73 -28.18 -1.05 58.44
CA PHE A 73 -28.44 0.18 57.68
C PHE A 73 -27.15 0.93 57.32
N ILE A 74 -26.22 1.06 58.27
CA ILE A 74 -24.92 1.71 58.03
C ILE A 74 -24.12 0.90 57.01
N ARG A 75 -23.99 -0.43 57.20
CA ARG A 75 -23.27 -1.29 56.25
C ARG A 75 -23.88 -1.26 54.85
N THR A 76 -25.21 -1.25 54.73
CA THR A 76 -25.89 -1.14 53.45
C THR A 76 -25.63 0.21 52.79
N ALA A 77 -25.65 1.31 53.55
CA ALA A 77 -25.35 2.65 53.03
C ALA A 77 -23.87 2.79 52.62
N GLU A 78 -22.94 2.23 53.41
CA GLU A 78 -21.51 2.20 53.11
C GLU A 78 -21.22 1.35 51.86
N CYS A 79 -21.80 0.14 51.80
CA CYS A 79 -21.68 -0.73 50.64
C CYS A 79 -22.27 -0.07 49.38
N SER A 80 -23.43 0.57 49.47
CA SER A 80 -24.02 1.33 48.37
C SER A 80 -23.11 2.46 47.90
N ARG A 81 -22.49 3.21 48.83
CA ARG A 81 -21.55 4.28 48.51
C ARG A 81 -20.28 3.74 47.85
N GLU A 82 -19.74 2.62 48.33
CA GLU A 82 -18.57 1.98 47.73
C GLU A 82 -18.88 1.46 46.32
N ILE A 83 -20.03 0.82 46.14
CA ILE A 83 -20.52 0.40 44.82
C ILE A 83 -20.61 1.60 43.87
N PHE A 84 -21.23 2.70 44.31
CA PHE A 84 -21.34 3.90 43.48
C PHE A 84 -19.97 4.45 43.07
N LYS A 85 -19.02 4.52 44.02
CA LYS A 85 -17.65 4.94 43.74
C LYS A 85 -16.97 4.02 42.72
N LYS A 86 -17.12 2.71 42.87
CA LYS A 86 -16.54 1.72 41.94
C LYS A 86 -17.16 1.81 40.55
N PHE A 87 -18.46 2.08 40.45
CA PHE A 87 -19.11 2.33 39.18
C PHE A 87 -18.60 3.61 38.51
N SER A 88 -18.45 4.70 39.25
CA SER A 88 -17.87 5.93 38.70
C SER A 88 -16.41 5.74 38.25
N GLU A 89 -15.59 5.01 39.02
CA GLU A 89 -14.22 4.65 38.62
C GLU A 89 -14.20 3.80 37.34
N ALA A 90 -15.17 2.88 37.19
CA ALA A 90 -15.28 2.05 36.00
C ALA A 90 -15.75 2.85 34.77
N GLU A 91 -16.72 3.75 34.96
CA GLU A 91 -17.22 4.66 33.94
C GLU A 91 -16.09 5.53 33.38
N GLU A 92 -15.30 6.17 34.25
CA GLU A 92 -14.16 6.98 33.83
C GLU A 92 -13.10 6.18 33.05
N ARG A 93 -12.83 4.93 33.46
CA ARG A 93 -11.90 4.05 32.74
C ARG A 93 -12.44 3.63 31.38
N VAL A 94 -13.73 3.34 31.28
CA VAL A 94 -14.38 2.97 30.02
C VAL A 94 -14.41 4.16 29.07
N GLU A 95 -14.73 5.36 29.58
CA GLU A 95 -14.66 6.61 28.84
C GLU A 95 -13.24 6.86 28.30
N GLY A 96 -12.22 6.71 29.16
CA GLY A 96 -10.82 6.84 28.77
C GLY A 96 -10.38 5.81 27.73
N LEU A 97 -10.88 4.58 27.81
CA LEU A 97 -10.63 3.55 26.80
C LEU A 97 -11.31 3.90 25.48
N ASN A 98 -12.56 4.37 25.54
CA ASN A 98 -13.34 4.76 24.37
C ASN A 98 -12.70 5.94 23.61
N GLN A 99 -12.04 6.85 24.32
CA GLN A 99 -11.29 7.95 23.73
C GLN A 99 -9.94 7.50 23.13
N LYS A 100 -9.21 6.59 23.79
CA LYS A 100 -7.87 6.16 23.35
C LYS A 100 -7.89 5.09 22.26
N LEU A 101 -8.94 4.27 22.19
CA LEU A 101 -9.03 3.19 21.21
C LEU A 101 -9.04 3.69 19.74
N PRO A 102 -9.77 4.78 19.39
CA PRO A 102 -9.67 5.39 18.06
C PRO A 102 -8.28 5.94 17.74
N GLU A 103 -7.61 6.59 18.70
CA GLU A 103 -6.24 7.10 18.50
C GLU A 103 -5.25 5.97 18.25
N PHE A 104 -5.37 4.87 18.99
CA PHE A 104 -4.58 3.66 18.79
C PHE A 104 -4.84 3.06 17.40
N SER A 105 -6.10 2.91 17.02
CA SER A 105 -6.50 2.41 15.70
C SER A 105 -5.93 3.28 14.57
N ALA A 106 -6.03 4.61 14.68
CA ALA A 106 -5.45 5.54 13.71
C ALA A 106 -3.93 5.44 13.63
N THR A 107 -3.25 5.20 14.75
CA THR A 107 -1.80 5.01 14.80
C THR A 107 -1.39 3.68 14.17
N CYS A 108 -2.14 2.60 14.43
CA CYS A 108 -1.95 1.31 13.76
C CYS A 108 -2.14 1.43 12.25
N GLN A 109 -3.14 2.17 11.78
CA GLN A 109 -3.36 2.37 10.35
C GLN A 109 -2.18 3.10 9.71
N ARG A 110 -1.72 4.21 10.31
CA ARG A 110 -0.51 4.92 9.84
C ARG A 110 0.72 4.02 9.85
N PHE A 111 0.87 3.18 10.88
CA PHE A 111 1.96 2.23 10.95
C PHE A 111 1.90 1.19 9.82
N LEU A 112 0.70 0.66 9.51
CA LEU A 112 0.50 -0.28 8.40
C LEU A 112 0.81 0.37 7.06
N ASP A 113 0.35 1.59 6.81
CA ASP A 113 0.60 2.31 5.57
C ASP A 113 2.10 2.59 5.39
N SER A 114 2.75 3.10 6.44
CA SER A 114 4.20 3.35 6.44
C SER A 114 4.98 2.04 6.27
N SER A 115 4.62 0.99 7.00
CA SER A 115 5.29 -0.32 6.93
C SER A 115 5.08 -0.99 5.57
N GLY A 116 3.92 -0.80 4.94
CA GLY A 116 3.62 -1.30 3.61
C GLY A 116 4.56 -0.73 2.56
N SER A 117 4.75 0.60 2.55
CA SER A 117 5.70 1.26 1.66
C SER A 117 7.14 0.78 1.88
N ILE A 118 7.60 0.73 3.15
CA ILE A 118 8.93 0.26 3.52
C ILE A 118 9.13 -1.21 3.10
N ASN A 119 8.14 -2.07 3.34
CA ASN A 119 8.21 -3.47 2.98
C ASN A 119 8.26 -3.66 1.45
N SER A 120 7.49 -2.87 0.69
CA SER A 120 7.53 -2.89 -0.77
C SER A 120 8.89 -2.45 -1.31
N ALA A 121 9.47 -1.38 -0.77
CA ALA A 121 10.78 -0.87 -1.13
C ALA A 121 11.89 -1.89 -0.76
N ARG A 122 11.81 -2.49 0.43
CA ARG A 122 12.74 -3.55 0.86
C ARG A 122 12.63 -4.77 -0.05
N ARG A 123 11.42 -5.18 -0.43
CA ARG A 123 11.20 -6.29 -1.35
C ARG A 123 11.84 -6.02 -2.71
N LEU A 124 11.62 -4.82 -3.27
CA LEU A 124 12.23 -4.41 -4.53
C LEU A 124 13.76 -4.40 -4.42
N ASN A 125 14.33 -3.77 -3.40
CA ASN A 125 15.77 -3.74 -3.18
C ASN A 125 16.37 -5.14 -3.02
N SER A 126 15.71 -6.03 -2.28
CA SER A 126 16.17 -7.42 -2.12
C SER A 126 16.14 -8.18 -3.44
N LEU A 127 15.10 -7.97 -4.27
CA LEU A 127 15.00 -8.60 -5.58
C LEU A 127 16.08 -8.07 -6.53
N THR A 128 16.27 -6.75 -6.58
CA THR A 128 17.32 -6.09 -7.35
C THR A 128 18.70 -6.56 -6.94
N LEU A 129 18.96 -6.71 -5.63
CA LEU A 129 20.25 -7.20 -5.14
C LEU A 129 20.49 -8.66 -5.55
N THR A 130 19.46 -9.51 -5.46
CA THR A 130 19.56 -10.93 -5.84
C THR A 130 19.79 -11.10 -7.34
N ARG A 131 19.20 -10.22 -8.16
CA ARG A 131 19.32 -10.25 -9.63
C ARG A 131 20.32 -9.25 -10.19
N ASN A 132 21.17 -8.66 -9.33
CA ASN A 132 22.05 -7.58 -9.72
C ASN A 132 23.05 -8.01 -10.82
N ALA A 133 23.59 -9.22 -10.73
CA ALA A 133 24.50 -9.76 -11.73
C ALA A 133 23.84 -9.87 -13.13
N GLU A 134 22.64 -10.46 -13.20
CA GLU A 134 21.88 -10.58 -14.46
C GLU A 134 21.51 -9.21 -15.05
N LEU A 135 21.19 -8.23 -14.20
CA LEU A 135 20.93 -6.86 -14.64
C LEU A 135 22.19 -6.20 -15.19
N LEU A 136 23.35 -6.44 -14.56
CA LEU A 136 24.62 -5.90 -15.00
C LEU A 136 25.01 -6.47 -16.37
N GLU A 137 24.83 -7.77 -16.59
CA GLU A 137 25.08 -8.40 -17.90
C GLU A 137 24.32 -7.70 -19.04
N ILE A 138 23.07 -7.32 -18.81
CA ILE A 138 22.25 -6.60 -19.79
C ILE A 138 22.77 -5.17 -20.00
N LEU A 139 23.17 -4.48 -18.93
CA LEU A 139 23.72 -3.13 -18.98
C LEU A 139 25.09 -3.07 -19.68
N GLU A 140 25.85 -4.17 -19.65
CA GLU A 140 27.17 -4.28 -20.27
C GLU A 140 27.12 -4.63 -21.77
N LEU A 141 25.97 -5.00 -22.33
CA LEU A 141 25.83 -5.37 -23.75
C LEU A 141 26.40 -4.33 -24.73
N PRO A 142 26.16 -3.01 -24.58
CA PRO A 142 26.78 -2.02 -25.47
C PRO A 142 28.31 -2.02 -25.41
N GLN A 143 28.90 -2.17 -24.22
CA GLN A 143 30.35 -2.21 -24.05
C GLN A 143 30.95 -3.49 -24.62
N LEU A 144 30.25 -4.62 -24.44
CA LEU A 144 30.62 -5.90 -25.04
C LEU A 144 30.60 -5.79 -26.57
N MET A 145 29.58 -5.15 -27.15
CA MET A 145 29.46 -4.88 -28.58
C MET A 145 30.67 -4.10 -29.12
N GLU A 146 31.02 -2.99 -28.48
CA GLU A 146 32.19 -2.18 -28.86
C GLU A 146 33.50 -2.98 -28.79
N THR A 147 33.62 -3.84 -27.79
CA THR A 147 34.80 -4.70 -27.62
C THR A 147 34.88 -5.77 -28.70
N CYS A 148 33.78 -6.46 -29.03
CA CYS A 148 33.72 -7.41 -30.14
C CYS A 148 34.10 -6.74 -31.48
N ILE A 149 33.61 -5.52 -31.73
CA ILE A 149 33.93 -4.75 -32.95
C ILE A 149 35.42 -4.39 -33.00
N ARG A 150 35.99 -3.91 -31.89
CA ARG A 150 37.41 -3.54 -31.78
C ARG A 150 38.35 -4.74 -31.94
N GLU A 151 37.98 -5.90 -31.40
CA GLU A 151 38.73 -7.16 -31.54
C GLU A 151 38.54 -7.82 -32.93
N GLY A 152 37.62 -7.32 -33.75
CA GLY A 152 37.31 -7.88 -35.06
C GLY A 152 36.47 -9.16 -35.03
N LYS A 153 35.84 -9.46 -33.89
CA LYS A 153 34.89 -10.58 -33.70
C LYS A 153 33.50 -10.20 -34.22
N TYR A 154 33.39 -10.00 -35.53
CA TYR A 154 32.17 -9.50 -36.17
C TYR A 154 31.00 -10.48 -36.12
N GLU A 155 31.23 -11.79 -36.03
CA GLU A 155 30.15 -12.78 -35.91
C GLU A 155 29.41 -12.62 -34.57
N GLU A 156 30.16 -12.57 -33.46
CA GLU A 156 29.61 -12.35 -32.12
C GLU A 156 28.88 -11.01 -32.02
N ALA A 157 29.43 -9.96 -32.65
CA ALA A 157 28.77 -8.65 -32.71
C ALA A 157 27.40 -8.70 -33.44
N LEU A 158 27.30 -9.47 -34.53
CA LEU A 158 26.03 -9.65 -35.25
C LEU A 158 24.99 -10.40 -34.40
N GLU A 159 25.42 -11.45 -33.69
CA GLU A 159 24.55 -12.20 -32.77
C GLU A 159 24.05 -11.32 -31.63
N LEU A 160 24.94 -10.50 -31.05
CA LEU A 160 24.62 -9.57 -29.98
C LEU A 160 23.63 -8.50 -30.43
N ALA A 161 23.81 -7.93 -31.63
CA ALA A 161 22.86 -6.99 -32.20
C ALA A 161 21.46 -7.61 -32.37
N ALA A 162 21.40 -8.85 -32.88
CA ALA A 162 20.14 -9.58 -33.05
C ALA A 162 19.49 -9.89 -31.69
N TYR A 163 20.28 -10.19 -30.66
CA TYR A 163 19.77 -10.35 -29.30
C TYR A 163 19.16 -9.04 -28.76
N VAL A 164 19.89 -7.93 -28.83
CA VAL A 164 19.42 -6.62 -28.34
C VAL A 164 18.17 -6.15 -29.07
N GLN A 165 18.08 -6.35 -30.39
CA GLN A 165 16.87 -6.04 -31.17
C GLN A 165 15.66 -6.88 -30.73
N ARG A 166 15.84 -8.17 -30.41
CA ARG A 166 14.77 -9.03 -29.86
C ARG A 166 14.34 -8.57 -28.47
N VAL A 167 15.27 -8.16 -27.61
CA VAL A 167 14.98 -7.64 -26.26
C VAL A 167 14.24 -6.31 -26.35
N GLY A 168 14.71 -5.39 -27.19
CA GLY A 168 14.06 -4.10 -27.44
C GLY A 168 12.63 -4.25 -27.99
N SER A 169 12.41 -5.20 -28.90
CA SER A 169 11.07 -5.49 -29.43
C SER A 169 10.07 -5.98 -28.37
N LYS A 170 10.55 -6.72 -27.36
CA LYS A 170 9.71 -7.26 -26.28
C LYS A 170 9.53 -6.28 -25.12
N HIS A 171 10.54 -5.48 -24.82
CA HIS A 171 10.62 -4.66 -23.61
C HIS A 171 10.88 -3.17 -23.88
N GLY A 172 10.48 -2.67 -25.06
CA GLY A 172 10.73 -1.29 -25.50
C GLY A 172 10.08 -0.20 -24.64
N ASN A 173 9.15 -0.54 -23.73
CA ASN A 173 8.58 0.41 -22.78
C ASN A 173 9.56 0.77 -21.63
N ILE A 174 10.67 0.05 -21.48
CA ILE A 174 11.66 0.30 -20.44
C ILE A 174 12.72 1.28 -20.97
N PRO A 175 12.86 2.49 -20.40
CA PRO A 175 13.78 3.51 -20.93
C PRO A 175 15.24 3.06 -21.01
N VAL A 176 15.69 2.25 -20.04
CA VAL A 176 17.04 1.70 -20.02
C VAL A 176 17.30 0.78 -21.22
N ILE A 177 16.32 -0.05 -21.58
CA ILE A 177 16.43 -0.96 -22.74
C ILE A 177 16.44 -0.17 -24.05
N ALA A 178 15.61 0.88 -24.15
CA ALA A 178 15.63 1.77 -25.31
C ALA A 178 16.99 2.48 -25.47
N SER A 179 17.61 2.89 -24.36
CA SER A 179 18.97 3.46 -24.36
C SER A 179 20.02 2.44 -24.83
N ILE A 180 19.96 1.20 -24.33
CA ILE A 180 20.83 0.10 -24.78
C ILE A 180 20.68 -0.15 -26.28
N GLN A 181 19.45 -0.18 -26.79
CA GLN A 181 19.17 -0.38 -28.22
C GLN A 181 19.79 0.74 -29.07
N SER A 182 19.65 2.00 -28.65
CA SER A 182 20.25 3.14 -29.34
C SER A 182 21.79 3.09 -29.31
N ALA A 183 22.39 2.73 -28.19
CA ALA A 183 23.85 2.58 -28.07
C ALA A 183 24.39 1.45 -28.98
N VAL A 184 23.70 0.31 -29.02
CA VAL A 184 24.07 -0.82 -29.89
C VAL A 184 23.87 -0.47 -31.37
N GLU A 185 22.85 0.32 -31.70
CA GLU A 185 22.67 0.86 -33.06
C GLU A 185 23.80 1.81 -33.46
N ALA A 186 24.29 2.67 -32.56
CA ALA A 186 25.46 3.51 -32.83
C ALA A 186 26.73 2.67 -33.07
N ALA A 187 26.95 1.62 -32.25
CA ALA A 187 28.04 0.67 -32.43
C ALA A 187 27.91 -0.10 -33.76
N TRP A 188 26.70 -0.46 -34.15
CA TRP A 188 26.40 -1.10 -35.44
C TRP A 188 26.81 -0.24 -36.64
N HIS A 189 26.49 1.06 -36.61
CA HIS A 189 26.92 2.00 -37.64
C HIS A 189 28.45 2.12 -37.70
N THR A 190 29.11 2.09 -36.55
CA THR A 190 30.59 2.11 -36.47
C THR A 190 31.19 0.86 -37.11
N MET A 191 30.64 -0.32 -36.81
CA MET A 191 31.04 -1.58 -37.42
C MET A 191 30.86 -1.55 -38.95
N LEU A 192 29.75 -1.00 -39.44
CA LEU A 192 29.49 -0.86 -40.87
C LEU A 192 30.60 -0.03 -41.56
N VAL A 193 30.96 1.12 -40.98
CA VAL A 193 32.03 1.98 -41.51
C VAL A 193 33.38 1.26 -41.48
N GLN A 194 33.68 0.50 -40.43
CA GLN A 194 34.93 -0.26 -40.29
C GLN A 194 35.03 -1.41 -41.31
N LEU A 195 33.93 -2.11 -41.60
CA LEU A 195 33.92 -3.14 -42.64
C LEU A 195 34.08 -2.54 -44.04
N LEU A 196 33.47 -1.39 -44.30
CA LEU A 196 33.64 -0.68 -45.58
C LEU A 196 35.06 -0.12 -45.74
N SER A 197 35.70 0.33 -44.66
CA SER A 197 37.09 0.79 -44.71
C SER A 197 38.06 -0.35 -44.95
N GLN A 198 37.81 -1.55 -44.39
CA GLN A 198 38.58 -2.75 -44.70
C GLN A 198 38.52 -3.09 -46.20
N LEU A 199 37.36 -2.96 -46.86
CA LEU A 199 37.27 -3.21 -48.31
C LEU A 199 38.16 -2.27 -49.16
N ARG A 200 38.57 -1.11 -48.62
CA ARG A 200 39.52 -0.18 -49.25
C ARG A 200 40.98 -0.56 -49.02
N THR A 201 41.29 -1.57 -48.22
CA THR A 201 42.68 -2.02 -48.02
C THR A 201 43.02 -3.16 -48.97
N ASP A 202 44.31 -3.50 -49.04
CA ASP A 202 44.74 -4.72 -49.70
C ASP A 202 44.25 -5.94 -48.90
N LEU A 203 43.47 -6.81 -49.55
CA LEU A 203 42.76 -7.90 -48.91
C LEU A 203 42.74 -9.10 -49.84
N GLN A 204 43.06 -10.28 -49.30
CA GLN A 204 42.90 -11.53 -50.02
C GLN A 204 41.41 -11.83 -50.28
N LEU A 205 41.12 -12.45 -51.43
CA LEU A 205 39.76 -12.79 -51.85
C LEU A 205 38.92 -13.50 -50.76
N PRO A 206 39.45 -14.48 -49.97
CA PRO A 206 38.67 -15.12 -48.90
C PRO A 206 38.20 -14.13 -47.82
N LYS A 207 39.04 -13.17 -47.45
CA LYS A 207 38.70 -12.15 -46.44
C LYS A 207 37.70 -11.14 -46.99
N CYS A 208 37.83 -10.75 -48.26
CA CYS A 208 36.83 -9.92 -48.95
C CYS A 208 35.45 -10.58 -48.93
N LEU A 209 35.37 -11.87 -49.25
CA LEU A 209 34.10 -12.63 -49.22
C LEU A 209 33.51 -12.70 -47.81
N GLN A 210 34.34 -12.87 -46.78
CA GLN A 210 33.88 -12.82 -45.38
C GLN A 210 33.29 -11.45 -45.02
N VAL A 211 33.98 -10.35 -45.36
CA VAL A 211 33.50 -8.98 -45.09
C VAL A 211 32.18 -8.69 -45.79
N VAL A 212 32.06 -9.06 -47.08
CA VAL A 212 30.79 -8.95 -47.82
C VAL A 212 29.71 -9.84 -47.20
N GLY A 213 30.07 -11.02 -46.71
CA GLY A 213 29.18 -11.91 -45.97
C GLY A 213 28.64 -11.30 -44.67
N TYR A 214 29.46 -10.56 -43.93
CA TYR A 214 29.02 -9.79 -42.76
C TYR A 214 28.10 -8.64 -43.17
N LEU A 215 28.49 -7.83 -44.15
CA LEU A 215 27.69 -6.70 -44.67
C LEU A 215 26.30 -7.16 -45.15
N ARG A 216 26.22 -8.33 -45.79
CA ARG A 216 24.93 -8.93 -46.20
C ARG A 216 24.07 -9.31 -44.98
N ARG A 217 24.68 -9.90 -43.95
CA ARG A 217 23.96 -10.28 -42.70
C ARG A 217 23.55 -9.08 -41.86
N MET A 218 24.26 -7.96 -41.98
CA MET A 218 23.84 -6.68 -41.41
C MET A 218 22.57 -6.12 -42.07
N GLN A 219 22.16 -6.59 -43.26
CA GLN A 219 20.98 -6.08 -43.97
C GLN A 219 20.95 -4.55 -44.15
N ALA A 220 22.11 -3.88 -44.05
CA ALA A 220 22.23 -2.43 -44.21
C ALA A 220 22.07 -1.98 -45.68
N PHE A 221 22.20 -2.92 -46.62
CA PHE A 221 22.08 -2.70 -48.05
C PHE A 221 21.26 -3.82 -48.68
N THR A 222 20.48 -3.49 -49.71
CA THR A 222 19.92 -4.50 -50.60
C THR A 222 21.02 -5.18 -51.41
N THR A 223 20.76 -6.38 -51.94
CA THR A 223 21.73 -7.11 -52.78
C THR A 223 22.33 -6.28 -53.93
N PRO A 224 21.57 -5.51 -54.73
CA PRO A 224 22.14 -4.66 -55.78
C PRO A 224 22.96 -3.50 -55.22
N GLU A 225 22.53 -2.85 -54.14
CA GLU A 225 23.27 -1.76 -53.49
C GLU A 225 24.60 -2.23 -52.92
N LEU A 226 24.63 -3.40 -52.28
CA LEU A 226 25.86 -3.99 -51.74
C LEU A 226 26.86 -4.28 -52.87
N LYS A 227 26.40 -4.83 -53.99
CA LYS A 227 27.25 -5.07 -55.19
C LYS A 227 27.80 -3.75 -55.73
N LEU A 228 26.96 -2.73 -55.87
CA LEU A 228 27.38 -1.42 -56.36
C LEU A 228 28.41 -0.78 -55.41
N LYS A 229 28.16 -0.79 -54.10
CA LYS A 229 29.08 -0.27 -53.08
C LYS A 229 30.42 -1.02 -53.08
N PHE A 230 30.39 -2.35 -53.18
CA PHE A 230 31.59 -3.17 -53.32
C PHE A 230 32.41 -2.78 -54.55
N LEU A 231 31.76 -2.69 -55.72
CA LEU A 231 32.43 -2.29 -56.97
C LEU A 231 33.01 -0.87 -56.87
N GLN A 232 32.25 0.08 -56.34
CA GLN A 232 32.73 1.46 -56.13
C GLN A 232 33.99 1.49 -55.26
N ILE A 233 33.98 0.78 -54.13
CA ILE A 233 35.09 0.75 -53.17
C ILE A 233 36.32 0.02 -53.73
N ARG A 234 36.14 -1.15 -54.35
CA ARG A 234 37.28 -1.90 -54.93
C ARG A 234 37.84 -1.21 -56.17
N THR A 235 37.00 -0.54 -56.95
CA THR A 235 37.44 0.24 -58.11
C THR A 235 38.20 1.49 -57.66
N SER A 236 37.77 2.18 -56.59
CA SER A 236 38.54 3.30 -56.05
C SER A 236 39.90 2.84 -55.51
N TRP A 237 39.94 1.74 -54.75
CA TRP A 237 41.19 1.13 -54.30
C TRP A 237 42.12 0.76 -55.47
N PHE A 238 41.58 0.15 -56.53
CA PHE A 238 42.37 -0.23 -57.70
C PHE A 238 42.92 1.00 -58.45
N ARG A 239 42.14 2.07 -58.57
CA ARG A 239 42.62 3.35 -59.14
C ARG A 239 43.73 3.96 -58.30
N GLU A 240 43.59 3.97 -56.97
CA GLU A 240 44.64 4.44 -56.06
C GLU A 240 45.92 3.59 -56.18
N LEU A 241 45.77 2.28 -56.39
CA LEU A 241 46.90 1.37 -56.59
C LEU A 241 47.59 1.59 -57.93
N LEU A 242 46.83 1.77 -59.02
CA LEU A 242 47.36 2.11 -60.34
C LEU A 242 48.09 3.47 -60.33
N ALA A 243 47.59 4.46 -59.60
CA ALA A 243 48.22 5.77 -59.48
C ALA A 243 49.59 5.72 -58.77
N LYS A 244 49.86 4.67 -57.98
CA LYS A 244 51.14 4.44 -57.30
C LYS A 244 52.20 3.77 -58.18
N ILE A 245 51.84 3.29 -59.36
CA ILE A 245 52.80 2.69 -60.31
C ILE A 245 53.50 3.82 -61.06
N PRO A 246 54.85 3.95 -61.00
CA PRO A 246 55.58 4.93 -61.77
C PRO A 246 55.30 4.77 -63.27
N GLN A 247 54.98 5.86 -63.96
CA GLN A 247 54.71 5.84 -65.41
C GLN A 247 55.98 5.86 -66.27
N ASP A 248 57.17 5.91 -65.68
CA ASP A 248 58.43 5.99 -66.42
C ASP A 248 59.20 4.67 -66.51
N ASP A 249 59.60 4.42 -67.77
CA ASP A 249 60.57 3.48 -68.32
C ASP A 249 60.29 1.97 -68.41
N SER A 250 60.18 1.55 -69.67
CA SER A 250 60.08 0.19 -70.22
C SER A 250 58.71 -0.50 -70.03
N GLY A 251 57.98 -0.69 -71.13
CA GLY A 251 56.67 -1.37 -71.17
C GLY A 251 56.66 -2.79 -70.58
N TYR A 252 57.82 -3.38 -70.29
CA TYR A 252 57.93 -4.69 -69.66
C TYR A 252 57.73 -4.66 -68.13
N SER A 253 58.09 -3.57 -67.44
CA SER A 253 57.93 -3.45 -65.98
C SER A 253 56.48 -3.12 -65.60
N SER A 254 55.81 -2.28 -66.38
CA SER A 254 54.39 -1.95 -66.21
C SER A 254 53.47 -3.15 -66.48
N PHE A 255 53.76 -3.97 -67.49
CA PHE A 255 53.03 -5.23 -67.73
C PHE A 255 53.27 -6.28 -66.63
N LYS A 256 54.49 -6.39 -66.09
CA LYS A 256 54.76 -7.26 -64.92
C LYS A 256 54.00 -6.80 -63.68
N GLY A 257 53.94 -5.50 -63.41
CA GLY A 257 53.14 -4.92 -62.32
C GLY A 257 51.64 -5.25 -62.46
N LEU A 258 51.10 -5.11 -63.68
CA LEU A 258 49.70 -5.45 -63.97
C LEU A 258 49.39 -6.95 -63.84
N ILE A 259 50.30 -7.83 -64.29
CA ILE A 259 50.13 -9.29 -64.20
C ILE A 259 50.20 -9.79 -62.75
N VAL A 260 51.02 -9.16 -61.90
CA VAL A 260 51.08 -9.47 -60.46
C VAL A 260 49.80 -9.02 -59.75
N LEU A 261 49.23 -7.88 -60.14
CA LEU A 261 47.96 -7.36 -59.60
C LEU A 261 46.72 -8.16 -60.02
N LEU A 262 46.74 -8.79 -61.20
CA LEU A 262 45.64 -9.65 -61.69
C LEU A 262 45.65 -11.08 -61.11
N LYS A 263 46.68 -11.45 -60.33
CA LYS A 263 46.81 -12.75 -59.66
C LYS A 263 46.36 -12.78 -58.20
N VAL A 264 45.92 -11.65 -57.64
CA VAL A 264 45.38 -11.49 -56.27
C VAL A 264 43.86 -11.32 -56.33
#